data_AF-A0A7S5GGH6-F1
#
_entry.id   AF-A0A7S5GGH6-F1
#
_cell.length_a   1.000
_cell.length_b   1.000
_cell.length_c   1.000
_cell.angle_alpha   90.00
_cell.angle_beta   90.00
_cell.angle_gamma   90.00
#
_symmetry.space_group_name_H-M   'P 1'
#
loop_
_entity.id
_entity.type
_entity.pdbx_description
1 polymer ?
#
loop_
_entity_poly.entity_id
_entity_poly.type
_entity_poly.pdbx_seq_one_letter_code
_entity_poly.pdbx_strand_id
1 'polypeptide(L)'
;MQINSSNLAEVKSHFPAITWRELAYDACASFWVGTWWLHRKIIDRKGNVFEGIADYNSKTPRVRANYIFKFMERYNRRLQRNGKMMQLNAWTGLDRVKQNPPEVTGKLANNSHQQSWQSYN
;
A
#
# COMPACT_ATOMS: atom_id res chain seq x y z
N MET A 1 -5.04 11.25 6.14
CA MET A 1 -4.75 10.29 5.05
C MET A 1 -5.57 10.68 3.82
N GLN A 2 -4.99 10.67 2.62
CA GLN A 2 -5.70 11.11 1.41
C GLN A 2 -6.85 10.15 1.07
N ILE A 3 -8.10 10.58 1.23
CA ILE A 3 -9.31 9.84 0.85
C ILE A 3 -9.83 10.42 -0.46
N ASN A 4 -10.02 9.57 -1.47
CA ASN A 4 -10.50 10.02 -2.78
C ASN A 4 -11.96 10.48 -2.72
N SER A 5 -12.28 11.51 -3.50
CA SER A 5 -13.63 12.07 -3.59
C SER A 5 -14.68 11.03 -4.00
N SER A 6 -14.30 10.06 -4.84
CA SER A 6 -15.16 8.93 -5.25
C SER A 6 -15.66 8.08 -4.08
N ASN A 7 -14.97 8.10 -2.95
CA ASN A 7 -15.29 7.30 -1.76
C ASN A 7 -16.10 8.10 -0.73
N LEU A 8 -16.27 9.42 -0.93
CA LEU A 8 -16.86 10.30 0.08
C LEU A 8 -18.31 9.98 0.39
N ALA A 9 -19.10 9.47 -0.57
CA ALA A 9 -20.48 9.10 -0.31
C ALA A 9 -20.58 7.98 0.75
N GLU A 10 -19.77 6.93 0.61
CA GLU A 10 -19.74 5.80 1.55
C GLU A 10 -19.10 6.20 2.89
N VAL A 11 -18.09 7.07 2.86
CA VAL A 11 -17.47 7.60 4.09
C VAL A 11 -18.47 8.48 4.86
N LYS A 12 -19.20 9.36 4.18
CA LYS A 12 -20.19 10.26 4.81
C LYS A 12 -21.39 9.51 5.39
N SER A 13 -21.79 8.37 4.80
CA SER A 13 -22.87 7.57 5.39
C SER A 13 -22.51 7.00 6.77
N HIS A 14 -21.21 6.79 7.04
CA HIS A 14 -20.73 6.30 8.34
C HIS A 14 -20.29 7.43 9.27
N PHE A 15 -19.83 8.56 8.72
CA PHE A 15 -19.43 9.74 9.48
C PHE A 15 -20.20 10.98 9.04
N PRO A 16 -21.51 11.07 9.34
CA PRO A 16 -22.37 12.13 8.82
C PRO A 16 -21.98 13.52 9.33
N ALA A 17 -21.35 13.60 10.50
CA ALA A 17 -20.89 14.86 11.09
C ALA A 17 -19.57 15.37 10.47
N ILE A 18 -18.82 14.52 9.77
CA ILE A 18 -17.50 14.88 9.26
C ILE A 18 -17.63 15.58 7.90
N THR A 19 -17.07 16.78 7.83
CA THR A 19 -16.97 17.59 6.63
C THR A 19 -15.74 17.21 5.79
N TRP A 20 -15.77 17.58 4.51
CA TRP A 20 -14.58 17.41 3.65
C TRP A 20 -13.40 18.25 4.14
N ARG A 21 -13.66 19.43 4.73
CA ARG A 21 -12.63 20.30 5.28
C ARG A 21 -11.90 19.62 6.43
N GLU A 22 -12.62 18.97 7.34
CA GLU A 22 -12.00 18.21 8.43
C GLU A 22 -11.21 17.02 7.89
N LEU A 23 -11.73 16.28 6.89
CA LEU A 23 -10.95 15.20 6.26
C LEU A 23 -9.67 15.68 5.58
N ALA A 24 -9.68 16.88 5.01
CA ALA A 24 -8.55 17.44 4.28
C ALA A 24 -7.50 18.07 5.20
N TYR A 25 -7.91 18.70 6.30
CA TYR A 25 -7.04 19.58 7.08
C TYR A 25 -6.90 19.19 8.56
N ASP A 26 -7.82 18.41 9.13
CA ASP A 26 -7.66 17.90 10.49
C ASP A 26 -6.90 16.56 10.47
N ALA A 27 -5.69 16.56 11.01
CA ALA A 27 -4.83 15.39 10.99
C ALA A 27 -5.44 14.19 11.73
N CYS A 28 -6.12 14.43 12.85
CA CYS A 28 -6.74 13.40 13.68
C CYS A 28 -7.94 12.78 12.98
N ALA A 29 -8.86 13.59 12.47
CA ALA A 29 -10.02 13.14 11.70
C ALA A 29 -9.57 12.38 10.45
N SER A 30 -8.59 12.92 9.72
CA SER A 30 -8.06 12.32 8.51
C SER A 30 -7.34 10.99 8.76
N PHE A 31 -6.70 10.83 9.93
CA PHE A 31 -6.08 9.56 10.32
C PHE A 31 -7.12 8.54 10.77
N TRP A 32 -8.09 8.94 11.58
CA TRP A 32 -9.12 8.06 12.11
C TRP A 32 -10.04 7.53 11.00
N VAL A 33 -10.60 8.42 10.18
CA VAL A 33 -11.47 8.04 9.06
C VAL A 33 -10.69 7.26 8.01
N GLY A 34 -9.45 7.66 7.71
CA GLY A 34 -8.59 6.95 6.77
C GLY A 34 -8.28 5.52 7.22
N THR A 35 -7.99 5.33 8.50
CA THR A 35 -7.73 4.00 9.09
C THR A 35 -8.98 3.13 9.06
N TRP A 36 -10.13 3.68 9.42
CA TRP A 36 -11.41 2.96 9.31
C TRP A 36 -11.69 2.53 7.85
N TRP A 37 -11.48 3.44 6.90
CA TRP A 37 -11.72 3.17 5.48
C TRP A 37 -10.81 2.05 4.97
N LEU A 38 -9.52 2.10 5.32
CA LEU A 38 -8.57 1.03 4.98
C LEU A 38 -8.99 -0.31 5.59
N HIS A 39 -9.34 -0.34 6.87
CA HIS A 39 -9.79 -1.54 7.56
C HIS A 39 -11.00 -2.19 6.87
N ARG A 40 -12.00 -1.39 6.49
CA ARG A 40 -13.17 -1.86 5.73
C ARG A 40 -12.77 -2.52 4.41
N LYS A 41 -11.84 -1.94 3.66
CA LYS A 41 -11.38 -2.52 2.39
C LYS A 41 -10.56 -3.80 2.56
N ILE A 42 -9.85 -3.95 3.67
CA ILE A 42 -9.18 -5.21 4.02
C ILE A 42 -10.20 -6.31 4.34
N ILE A 43 -11.27 -5.97 5.08
CA ILE A 43 -12.38 -6.90 5.36
C ILE A 43 -13.09 -7.31 4.06
N ASP A 44 -13.42 -6.37 3.17
CA ASP A 44 -14.02 -6.64 1.85
C ASP A 44 -13.20 -7.67 1.04
N ARG A 45 -11.89 -7.71 1.29
CA ARG A 45 -10.90 -8.59 0.64
C ARG A 45 -10.52 -9.81 1.47
N LYS A 46 -11.38 -10.21 2.41
CA LYS A 46 -11.19 -11.41 3.24
C LYS A 46 -9.84 -11.42 3.97
N GLY A 47 -9.37 -10.24 4.40
CA GLY A 47 -8.11 -10.09 5.10
C GLY A 47 -6.88 -9.89 4.20
N ASN A 48 -7.02 -9.91 2.87
CA ASN A 48 -5.91 -9.58 1.98
C ASN A 48 -5.56 -8.08 2.07
N VAL A 49 -4.47 -7.79 2.78
CA VAL A 49 -4.01 -6.43 3.06
C VAL A 49 -3.68 -5.64 1.79
N PHE A 50 -2.99 -6.25 0.82
CA PHE A 50 -2.57 -5.55 -0.41
C PHE A 50 -3.74 -5.28 -1.34
N GLU A 51 -4.69 -6.21 -1.45
CA GLU A 51 -5.93 -5.94 -2.18
C GLU A 51 -6.75 -4.85 -1.50
N GLY A 52 -6.79 -4.83 -0.16
CA GLY A 52 -7.44 -3.78 0.62
C GLY A 52 -6.78 -2.40 0.43
N ILE A 53 -5.45 -2.33 0.39
CA ILE A 53 -4.69 -1.12 0.06
C ILE A 53 -4.98 -0.65 -1.37
N ALA A 54 -5.08 -1.57 -2.33
CA ALA A 54 -5.45 -1.22 -3.69
C ALA A 54 -6.87 -0.63 -3.75
N ASP A 55 -7.81 -1.23 -3.01
CA ASP A 55 -9.21 -0.78 -2.90
C ASP A 55 -9.41 0.51 -2.13
N TYR A 56 -8.52 0.80 -1.16
CA TYR A 56 -8.54 2.06 -0.41
C TYR A 56 -8.57 3.25 -1.37
N ASN A 57 -7.77 3.15 -2.45
CA ASN A 57 -7.73 4.15 -3.50
C ASN A 57 -8.94 4.06 -4.45
N SER A 58 -9.19 2.90 -5.07
CA SER A 58 -10.30 2.72 -6.02
C SER A 58 -10.61 1.24 -6.26
N LYS A 59 -11.88 0.89 -6.49
CA LYS A 59 -12.26 -0.46 -6.95
C LYS A 59 -11.96 -0.70 -8.44
N THR A 60 -11.78 0.38 -9.22
CA THR A 60 -11.58 0.31 -10.68
C THR A 60 -10.27 -0.43 -11.03
N PRO A 61 -10.30 -1.51 -11.84
CA PRO A 61 -9.15 -2.39 -12.06
C PRO A 61 -7.85 -1.68 -12.50
N ARG A 62 -7.95 -0.73 -13.43
CA ARG A 62 -6.77 0.03 -13.89
C ARG A 62 -6.22 0.95 -12.80
N VAL A 63 -7.09 1.63 -12.07
CA VAL A 63 -6.71 2.65 -11.09
C VAL A 63 -6.08 2.01 -9.86
N ARG A 64 -6.66 0.90 -9.37
CA ARG A 64 -6.12 0.16 -8.24
C ARG A 64 -4.76 -0.46 -8.53
N ALA A 65 -4.56 -0.99 -9.74
CA ALA A 65 -3.30 -1.60 -10.15
C ALA A 65 -2.18 -0.54 -10.15
N ASN A 66 -2.45 0.62 -10.77
CA ASN A 66 -1.50 1.73 -10.77
C ASN A 66 -1.15 2.22 -9.36
N TYR A 67 -2.13 2.24 -8.45
CA TYR A 67 -1.91 2.66 -7.08
C TYR A 67 -1.06 1.65 -6.30
N ILE A 68 -1.39 0.36 -6.37
CA ILE A 68 -0.66 -0.66 -5.60
C ILE A 68 0.78 -0.79 -6.08
N PHE A 69 1.08 -0.67 -7.38
CA PHE A 69 2.46 -0.69 -7.86
C PHE A 69 3.29 0.46 -7.29
N LYS A 70 2.76 1.69 -7.30
CA LYS A 70 3.43 2.86 -6.70
C LYS A 70 3.58 2.74 -5.18
N PHE A 71 2.58 2.16 -4.51
CA PHE A 71 2.64 1.88 -3.09
C PHE A 71 3.79 0.90 -2.78
N MET A 72 3.83 -0.24 -3.47
CA MET A 72 4.84 -1.28 -3.24
C MET A 72 6.25 -0.78 -3.50
N GLU A 73 6.44 0.02 -4.55
CA GLU A 73 7.73 0.63 -4.86
C GLU A 73 8.23 1.52 -3.70
N ARG A 74 7.36 2.36 -3.13
CA ARG A 74 7.70 3.21 -1.97
C ARG A 74 7.88 2.41 -0.68
N TYR A 75 7.04 1.41 -0.47
CA TYR A 75 7.09 0.55 0.70
C TYR A 75 8.40 -0.25 0.74
N ASN A 76 8.78 -0.88 -0.37
CA ASN A 76 10.03 -1.63 -0.50
C ASN A 76 11.26 -0.74 -0.28
N ARG A 77 11.30 0.46 -0.86
CA ARG A 77 12.36 1.43 -0.59
C ARG A 77 12.50 1.75 0.90
N ARG A 78 11.38 1.89 1.61
CA ARG A 78 11.38 2.20 3.05
C ARG A 78 11.87 1.01 3.89
N LEU A 79 11.51 -0.21 3.52
CA LEU A 79 11.98 -1.41 4.21
C LEU A 79 13.48 -1.64 4.03
N GLN A 80 14.00 -1.43 2.81
CA GLN A 80 15.43 -1.49 2.52
C GLN A 80 16.22 -0.49 3.37
N ARG A 81 15.77 0.77 3.43
CA ARG A 81 16.42 1.81 4.25
C ARG A 81 16.42 1.49 5.74
N ASN A 82 15.41 0.78 6.23
CA ASN A 82 15.24 0.49 7.65
C ASN A 82 15.78 -0.89 8.06
N GLY A 83 16.37 -1.66 7.15
CA GLY A 83 16.83 -3.04 7.42
C GLY A 83 15.69 -4.03 7.73
N LYS A 84 14.43 -3.70 7.40
CA LYS A 84 13.21 -4.45 7.81
C LYS A 84 12.62 -5.36 6.73
N MET A 85 13.42 -5.81 5.77
CA MET A 85 12.95 -6.66 4.66
C MET A 85 12.23 -7.94 5.13
N MET A 86 12.63 -8.50 6.28
CA MET A 86 12.00 -9.67 6.88
C MET A 86 10.50 -9.48 7.19
N GLN A 87 10.06 -8.25 7.45
CA GLN A 87 8.64 -7.97 7.71
C GLN A 87 7.79 -8.11 6.44
N LEU A 88 8.30 -7.70 5.27
CA LEU A 88 7.55 -7.79 3.99
C LEU A 88 7.05 -9.20 3.71
N ASN A 89 7.88 -10.20 3.94
CA ASN A 89 7.58 -11.60 3.65
C ASN A 89 6.41 -12.09 4.50
N ALA A 90 6.42 -11.76 5.79
CA ALA A 90 5.36 -12.14 6.73
C ALA A 90 3.98 -11.54 6.38
N TRP A 91 3.94 -10.31 5.85
CA TRP A 91 2.68 -9.63 5.47
C TRP A 91 2.16 -10.05 4.09
N THR A 92 3.05 -10.43 3.18
CA THR A 92 2.70 -10.83 1.79
C THR A 92 2.44 -12.31 1.65
N GLY A 93 2.93 -13.14 2.58
CA GLY A 93 2.93 -14.59 2.44
C GLY A 93 3.82 -15.10 1.31
N LEU A 94 4.75 -14.27 0.79
CA LEU A 94 5.73 -14.68 -0.23
C LEU A 94 6.65 -15.80 0.27
N ASP A 95 6.83 -15.90 1.58
CA ASP A 95 7.52 -16.98 2.29
C ASP A 95 6.70 -18.27 2.42
N ARG A 96 5.38 -18.21 2.23
CA ARG A 96 4.50 -19.40 2.25
C ARG A 96 4.42 -20.11 0.89
N VAL A 97 5.02 -19.53 -0.15
CA VAL A 97 5.24 -20.23 -1.43
C VAL A 97 6.39 -21.21 -1.20
N LYS A 98 6.08 -22.52 -1.28
CA LYS A 98 7.03 -23.64 -1.12
C LYS A 98 8.37 -23.38 -1.85
N GLN A 99 9.44 -23.96 -1.32
CA GLN A 99 10.86 -23.88 -1.75
C GLN A 99 11.21 -24.10 -3.24
N ASN A 100 10.24 -24.28 -4.13
CA ASN A 100 10.46 -24.22 -5.57
C ASN A 100 9.80 -22.93 -6.08
N PRO A 101 10.51 -21.79 -6.11
CA PRO A 101 9.97 -20.59 -6.72
C PRO A 101 9.64 -20.92 -8.19
N PRO A 102 8.42 -20.67 -8.68
CA PRO A 102 8.20 -20.65 -10.11
C PRO A 102 9.18 -19.61 -10.69
N GLU A 103 9.91 -19.97 -11.73
CA GLU A 103 10.78 -19.04 -12.46
C GLU A 103 10.00 -17.74 -12.67
N VAL A 104 10.46 -16.69 -12.00
CA VAL A 104 9.90 -15.35 -12.15
C VAL A 104 10.29 -14.88 -13.55
N THR A 105 9.49 -15.24 -14.54
CA THR A 105 9.59 -14.80 -15.94
C THR A 105 9.07 -13.37 -16.12
N GLY A 106 8.61 -12.72 -15.07
CA GLY A 106 8.32 -11.29 -15.05
C GLY A 106 9.52 -10.50 -14.54
N LYS A 107 10.23 -9.79 -15.42
CA LYS A 107 11.28 -8.83 -15.08
C LYS A 107 10.85 -7.96 -13.89
N LEU A 108 11.34 -8.28 -12.68
CA LEU A 108 11.42 -7.29 -11.61
C LEU A 108 12.30 -6.17 -12.16
N ALA A 109 11.80 -4.94 -12.15
CA ALA A 109 12.57 -3.80 -12.61
C ALA A 109 13.86 -3.72 -11.77
N ASN A 110 14.99 -4.07 -12.40
CA ASN A 110 16.33 -3.92 -11.84
C ASN A 110 16.59 -2.43 -11.63
N ASN A 111 16.21 -1.90 -10.47
CA ASN A 111 16.75 -0.65 -9.96
C ASN A 111 18.01 -0.94 -9.14
N SER A 112 18.96 -1.67 -9.74
CA SER A 112 20.33 -1.73 -9.25
C SER A 112 21.13 -0.62 -9.93
N HIS A 113 21.13 0.57 -9.32
CA HIS A 113 22.29 1.45 -9.52
C HIS A 113 23.48 0.74 -8.87
N GLN A 114 24.38 0.19 -9.68
CA GLN A 114 25.70 -0.21 -9.24
C GLN A 114 26.40 1.03 -8.66
N GLN A 115 26.47 1.13 -7.33
CA GLN A 115 27.44 2.01 -6.68
C GLN A 115 28.79 1.29 -6.71
N SER A 116 29.64 1.68 -7.65
CA SER A 116 31.05 1.33 -7.65
C SER A 116 31.74 2.07 -6.50
N TRP A 117 32.07 1.35 -5.43
CA TRP A 117 33.04 1.83 -4.46
C TRP A 117 34.44 1.55 -5.03
N GLN A 118 35.08 2.58 -5.60
CA GLN A 118 36.52 2.56 -5.82
C GLN A 118 37.20 2.90 -4.51
N SER A 119 37.85 1.89 -3.92
CA SER A 119 38.83 2.03 -2.85
C SER A 119 40.06 2.76 -3.37
N TYR A 120 40.39 3.91 -2.79
CA TYR A 120 41.70 4.54 -2.94
C TYR A 120 42.60 4.06 -1.79
N ASN A 121 43.76 3.52 -2.16
CA ASN A 121 44.90 3.25 -1.28
C ASN A 121 45.54 4.55 -0.78
#